data_AF-A0A7S3WGU6-F1
#
_entry.id   AF-A0A7S3WGU6-F1
#
_cell.length_a   1.000
_cell.length_b   1.000
_cell.length_c   1.000
_cell.angle_alpha   90.00
_cell.angle_beta   90.00
_cell.angle_gamma   90.00
#
_symmetry.space_group_name_H-M   'P 1'
#
loop_
_entity.id
_entity.type
_entity.pdbx_description
1 polymer ?
#
loop_
_entity_poly.entity_id
_entity_poly.type
_entity_poly.pdbx_seq_one_letter_code
_entity_poly.pdbx_strand_id
1 'polypeptide(L)'
;MLISVFTMTTGNFPLFVTVIGAAGFFVIPTTASGMAFAAEVTFPVETSLVNGTISMVAHGLAAIVGMIMTEYVQKSQVGTLWIFVMFATCGGLTTVFMTEDLRRQAYEAKKKEIQASTLLDDETRLNQMN
;
A
#
# COMPACT_ATOMS: atom_id res chain seq x y z
N MET A 1 -7.92 -15.49 -4.28
CA MET A 1 -8.68 -15.23 -3.02
C MET A 1 -9.98 -16.00 -2.93
N LEU A 2 -10.78 -16.14 -3.99
CA LEU A 2 -11.97 -17.02 -3.96
C LEU A 2 -11.63 -18.53 -3.86
N ILE A 3 -10.52 -18.95 -4.48
CA ILE A 3 -10.08 -20.35 -4.49
C ILE A 3 -9.81 -20.86 -3.05
N SER A 4 -9.30 -20.00 -2.16
CA SER A 4 -9.03 -20.30 -0.74
C SER A 4 -10.25 -20.79 0.03
N VAL A 5 -11.45 -20.32 -0.32
CA VAL A 5 -12.71 -20.76 0.31
C VAL A 5 -12.97 -22.23 0.00
N PHE A 6 -12.74 -22.64 -1.26
CA PHE A 6 -12.89 -24.03 -1.68
C PHE A 6 -11.79 -24.95 -1.12
N THR A 7 -10.58 -24.42 -0.95
CA THR A 7 -9.42 -25.19 -0.48
C THR A 7 -9.57 -25.64 0.98
N MET A 8 -10.08 -24.78 1.86
CA MET A 8 -10.30 -25.14 3.27
C MET A 8 -11.44 -26.15 3.43
N THR A 9 -12.46 -26.12 2.57
CA THR A 9 -13.56 -27.10 2.61
C THR A 9 -13.12 -28.50 2.16
N THR A 10 -12.10 -28.60 1.29
CA THR A 10 -11.60 -29.89 0.75
C THR A 10 -10.39 -30.46 1.50
N GLY A 11 -9.73 -29.70 2.36
CA GLY A 11 -8.56 -30.16 3.13
C GLY A 11 -7.34 -30.53 2.27
N ASN A 12 -7.30 -30.08 1.01
CA ASN A 12 -6.29 -30.47 0.04
C ASN A 12 -5.01 -29.60 0.21
N PHE A 13 -3.99 -30.17 0.86
CA PHE A 13 -2.74 -29.49 1.20
C PHE A 13 -1.97 -28.93 -0.03
N PRO A 14 -1.79 -29.67 -1.14
CA PRO A 14 -1.21 -29.11 -2.37
C PRO A 14 -1.90 -27.84 -2.86
N LEU A 15 -3.23 -27.81 -2.81
CA LEU A 15 -4.02 -26.69 -3.31
C LEU A 15 -3.89 -25.47 -2.38
N PHE A 16 -3.71 -25.70 -1.06
CA PHE A 16 -3.43 -24.66 -0.08
C PHE A 16 -2.09 -23.96 -0.35
N VAL A 17 -1.03 -24.72 -0.64
CA VAL A 17 0.29 -24.17 -0.96
C VAL A 17 0.23 -23.30 -2.21
N THR A 18 -0.47 -23.73 -3.26
CA THR A 18 -0.63 -22.95 -4.49
C THR A 18 -1.37 -21.65 -4.25
N VAL A 19 -2.40 -21.64 -3.39
CA VAL A 19 -3.14 -20.43 -3.04
C VAL A 19 -2.28 -19.44 -2.25
N ILE A 20 -1.47 -19.90 -1.31
CA ILE A 20 -0.51 -19.06 -0.58
C ILE A 20 0.56 -18.50 -1.51
N GLY A 21 1.11 -19.35 -2.39
CA GLY A 21 2.10 -18.92 -3.39
C GLY A 21 1.55 -17.83 -4.31
N ALA A 22 0.32 -18.01 -4.81
CA ALA A 22 -0.36 -17.00 -5.61
C ALA A 22 -0.62 -15.71 -4.81
N ALA A 23 -1.03 -15.81 -3.54
CA ALA A 23 -1.21 -14.64 -2.68
C ALA A 23 0.09 -13.85 -2.52
N GLY A 24 1.21 -14.53 -2.23
CA GLY A 24 2.53 -13.90 -2.11
C GLY A 24 2.97 -13.21 -3.41
N PHE A 25 2.73 -13.84 -4.56
CA PHE A 25 3.06 -13.27 -5.87
C PHE A 25 2.36 -11.93 -6.14
N PHE A 26 1.13 -11.74 -5.66
CA PHE A 26 0.41 -10.46 -5.80
C PHE A 26 0.73 -9.45 -4.71
N VAL A 27 1.04 -9.88 -3.49
CA VAL A 27 1.36 -8.97 -2.36
C VAL A 27 2.67 -8.23 -2.61
N ILE A 28 3.73 -8.91 -3.07
CA ILE A 28 5.05 -8.29 -3.27
C ILE A 28 5.01 -7.04 -4.19
N PRO A 29 4.48 -7.12 -5.44
CA PRO A 29 4.45 -5.97 -6.34
C PRO A 29 3.50 -4.87 -5.86
N THR A 30 2.35 -5.24 -5.27
CA THR A 30 1.38 -4.25 -4.76
C THR A 30 1.96 -3.45 -3.60
N THR A 31 2.65 -4.11 -2.66
CA THR A 31 3.37 -3.42 -1.58
C THR A 31 4.45 -2.49 -2.13
N ALA A 32 5.29 -2.95 -3.08
CA ALA A 32 6.32 -2.12 -3.68
C ALA A 32 5.76 -0.86 -4.36
N SER A 33 4.67 -1.01 -5.13
CA SER A 33 3.99 0.12 -5.77
C SER A 33 3.36 1.10 -4.76
N GLY A 34 2.80 0.59 -3.66
CA GLY A 34 2.21 1.42 -2.60
C GLY A 34 3.25 2.24 -1.85
N MET A 35 4.42 1.65 -1.56
CA MET A 35 5.52 2.37 -0.91
C MET A 35 6.10 3.47 -1.81
N ALA A 36 6.29 3.17 -3.11
CA ALA A 36 6.73 4.17 -4.08
C ALA A 36 5.73 5.33 -4.21
N PHE A 37 4.44 5.02 -4.27
CA PHE A 37 3.38 6.03 -4.32
C PHE A 37 3.34 6.89 -3.06
N ALA A 38 3.46 6.28 -1.89
CA ALA A 38 3.43 7.02 -0.64
C ALA A 38 4.64 7.94 -0.48
N ALA A 39 5.82 7.54 -0.96
CA ALA A 39 7.00 8.40 -1.02
C ALA A 39 6.81 9.61 -1.95
N GLU A 40 6.05 9.47 -3.04
CA GLU A 40 5.70 10.60 -3.92
C GLU A 40 4.71 11.57 -3.26
N VAL A 41 3.68 11.05 -2.57
CA VAL A 41 2.63 11.87 -1.92
C VAL A 41 3.15 12.65 -0.70
N THR A 42 4.19 12.14 -0.04
CA THR A 42 4.73 12.71 1.20
C THR A 42 5.95 13.60 0.98
N PHE A 43 6.32 13.91 -0.26
CA PHE A 43 7.42 14.84 -0.56
C PHE A 43 7.16 16.22 0.10
N PRO A 44 8.17 16.89 0.69
CA PRO A 44 9.62 16.58 0.70
C PRO A 44 10.12 15.73 1.89
N VAL A 45 9.26 14.94 2.54
CA VAL A 45 9.66 14.12 3.70
C VAL A 45 10.65 13.02 3.28
N GLU A 46 11.66 12.77 4.13
CA GLU A 46 12.66 11.73 3.90
C GLU A 46 12.01 10.35 3.69
N THR A 47 12.40 9.67 2.62
CA THR A 47 11.83 8.36 2.23
C THR A 47 11.99 7.28 3.31
N SER A 48 13.06 7.37 4.12
CA SER A 48 13.29 6.45 5.25
C SER A 48 12.20 6.59 6.32
N LEU A 49 11.80 7.82 6.64
CA LEU A 49 10.75 8.13 7.61
C LEU A 49 9.37 7.71 7.08
N VAL A 50 9.10 7.95 5.81
CA VAL A 50 7.86 7.55 5.14
C VAL A 50 7.71 6.02 5.18
N ASN A 51 8.76 5.30 4.78
CA ASN A 51 8.76 3.85 4.80
C ASN A 51 8.58 3.29 6.21
N GLY A 52 9.32 3.83 7.19
CA GLY A 52 9.19 3.45 8.59
C GLY A 52 7.78 3.66 9.13
N THR A 53 7.16 4.79 8.82
CA THR A 53 5.81 5.14 9.27
C THR A 53 4.76 4.21 8.66
N ILE A 54 4.83 3.95 7.35
CA ILE A 54 3.90 3.06 6.67
C ILE A 54 4.03 1.64 7.22
N SER A 55 5.25 1.13 7.39
CA SER A 55 5.47 -0.20 7.95
C SER A 55 4.95 -0.31 9.38
N MET A 56 5.19 0.69 10.23
CA MET A 56 4.70 0.70 11.62
C MET A 56 3.17 0.66 11.67
N VAL A 57 2.50 1.51 10.88
CA VAL A 57 1.03 1.55 10.82
C VAL A 57 0.48 0.26 10.22
N ALA A 58 1.08 -0.25 9.15
CA ALA A 58 0.65 -1.48 8.50
C ALA A 58 0.73 -2.69 9.45
N HIS A 59 1.85 -2.86 10.15
CA HIS A 59 2.01 -3.96 11.12
C HIS A 59 1.12 -3.77 12.35
N GLY A 60 0.95 -2.53 12.84
CA GLY A 60 0.06 -2.24 13.96
C GLY A 60 -1.40 -2.59 13.65
N LEU A 61 -1.90 -2.16 12.48
CA LEU A 61 -3.25 -2.51 12.04
C LEU A 61 -3.39 -4.01 11.77
N ALA A 62 -2.38 -4.64 11.15
CA ALA A 62 -2.38 -6.08 10.92
C ALA A 62 -2.46 -6.88 12.24
N ALA A 63 -1.78 -6.42 13.29
CA ALA A 63 -1.84 -7.05 14.61
C ALA A 63 -3.24 -6.94 15.22
N ILE A 64 -3.85 -5.75 15.20
CA ILE A 64 -5.19 -5.51 15.74
C ILE A 64 -6.24 -6.36 15.00
N VAL A 65 -6.23 -6.30 13.66
CA VAL A 65 -7.14 -7.10 12.83
C VAL A 65 -6.88 -8.59 13.04
N GLY A 66 -5.62 -9.00 13.14
CA GLY A 66 -5.23 -10.39 13.41
C GLY A 66 -5.81 -10.93 14.71
N MET A 67 -5.76 -10.15 15.80
CA MET A 67 -6.35 -10.54 17.08
C MET A 67 -7.86 -10.76 16.97
N ILE A 68 -8.59 -9.81 16.36
CA ILE A 68 -10.05 -9.90 16.17
C ILE A 68 -10.43 -11.09 15.29
N MET A 69 -9.70 -11.30 14.19
CA MET A 69 -9.98 -12.37 13.25
C MET A 69 -9.63 -13.75 13.82
N THR A 70 -8.63 -13.84 14.69
CA THR A 70 -8.28 -15.09 15.37
C THR A 70 -9.43 -15.58 16.26
N GLU A 71 -10.04 -14.68 17.03
CA GLU A 71 -11.23 -14.99 17.84
C GLU A 71 -12.44 -15.37 16.96
N TYR A 72 -12.60 -14.70 15.81
CA TYR A 72 -13.71 -14.96 14.90
C TYR A 72 -13.57 -16.30 14.14
N VAL A 73 -12.34 -16.70 13.80
CA VAL A 73 -12.07 -17.96 13.08
C VAL A 73 -12.50 -19.19 13.89
N GLN A 74 -12.45 -19.11 15.23
CA GLN A 74 -12.91 -20.18 16.11
C GLN A 74 -14.43 -20.39 16.04
N LYS A 75 -15.19 -19.35 15.69
CA LYS A 75 -16.66 -19.42 15.57
C LYS A 75 -17.11 -19.84 14.18
N SER A 76 -16.45 -19.33 13.13
CA SER A 76 -16.77 -19.69 11.74
C SER A 76 -15.58 -19.45 10.83
N GLN A 77 -14.88 -20.54 10.48
CA GLN A 77 -13.73 -20.49 9.57
C GLN A 77 -14.13 -19.99 8.16
N VAL A 78 -15.29 -20.43 7.67
CA VAL A 78 -15.83 -20.01 6.36
C VAL A 78 -16.24 -18.54 6.39
N GLY A 79 -16.82 -18.06 7.50
CA GLY A 79 -17.18 -16.65 7.68
C GLY A 79 -15.96 -15.73 7.63
N THR A 80 -14.87 -16.10 8.31
CA THR A 80 -13.61 -15.35 8.27
C THR A 80 -13.03 -15.27 6.87
N LEU A 81 -13.10 -16.35 6.08
CA LEU A 81 -12.63 -16.36 4.71
C LEU A 81 -13.46 -15.43 3.80
N TRP A 82 -14.78 -15.38 3.98
CA TRP A 82 -15.62 -14.44 3.24
C TRP A 82 -15.31 -12.98 3.59
N ILE A 83 -15.08 -12.68 4.87
CA ILE A 83 -14.65 -11.35 5.31
C ILE A 83 -13.31 -10.98 4.64
N PHE A 84 -12.36 -11.91 4.62
CA PHE A 84 -11.07 -11.71 3.96
C PHE A 84 -11.21 -11.45 2.45
N VAL A 85 -12.06 -12.21 1.75
CA VAL A 85 -12.37 -11.99 0.33
C VAL A 85 -13.02 -10.62 0.12
N MET A 86 -13.92 -10.19 1.01
CA MET A 86 -14.56 -8.87 0.94
C MET A 86 -13.53 -7.74 1.10
N PHE A 87 -12.63 -7.82 2.08
CA PHE A 87 -11.55 -6.84 2.25
C PHE A 87 -10.62 -6.78 1.03
N ALA A 88 -10.21 -7.94 0.51
CA ALA A 88 -9.37 -8.00 -0.69
C ALA A 88 -10.07 -7.43 -1.92
N THR A 89 -11.37 -7.69 -2.08
CA THR A 89 -12.16 -7.19 -3.21
C THR A 89 -12.41 -5.69 -3.09
N CYS A 90 -12.73 -5.19 -1.90
CA CYS A 90 -12.87 -3.75 -1.66
C CYS A 90 -11.56 -3.01 -1.94
N GLY A 91 -10.41 -3.54 -1.50
CA GLY A 91 -9.10 -2.96 -1.78
C GLY A 91 -8.70 -3.02 -3.26
N GLY A 92 -9.07 -4.09 -3.96
CA GLY A 92 -8.88 -4.19 -5.42
C GLY A 92 -9.81 -3.28 -6.21
N LEU A 93 -11.03 -3.04 -5.72
CA LEU A 93 -12.01 -2.20 -6.39
C LEU A 93 -11.61 -0.72 -6.33
N THR A 94 -11.08 -0.25 -5.20
CA THR A 94 -10.58 1.12 -5.09
C THR A 94 -9.40 1.40 -6.03
N THR A 95 -8.61 0.38 -6.37
CA THR A 95 -7.51 0.51 -7.34
C THR A 95 -8.01 0.76 -8.76
N VAL A 96 -9.18 0.22 -9.14
CA VAL A 96 -9.80 0.48 -10.46
C VAL A 96 -10.23 1.94 -10.61
N PHE A 97 -10.60 2.58 -9.51
CA PHE A 97 -10.99 3.99 -9.48
C PHE A 97 -9.80 4.95 -9.31
N MET A 98 -8.60 4.43 -9.04
CA MET A 98 -7.41 5.24 -8.90
C MET A 98 -6.93 5.67 -10.30
N THR A 99 -7.35 6.87 -10.70
CA THR A 99 -6.98 7.48 -11.97
C THR A 99 -5.53 7.94 -11.94
N GLU A 100 -4.83 7.78 -13.06
CA GLU A 100 -3.39 8.04 -13.25
C GLU A 100 -2.97 9.51 -12.96
N ASP A 101 -3.95 10.40 -12.76
CA ASP A 101 -3.78 11.83 -12.55
C ASP A 101 -3.00 12.19 -11.29
N LEU A 102 -2.91 11.31 -10.28
CA LEU A 102 -2.09 11.56 -9.09
C LEU A 102 -0.59 11.66 -9.42
N ARG A 103 -0.08 10.87 -10.37
CA ARG A 103 1.31 10.97 -10.83
C ARG A 103 1.58 12.29 -11.54
N ARG A 104 0.60 12.76 -12.32
CA ARG A 104 0.69 14.04 -13.04
C ARG A 104 0.61 15.22 -12.07
N GLN A 105 -0.29 15.19 -11.10
CA GLN A 105 -0.39 16.22 -10.07
C GLN A 105 0.88 16.29 -9.20
N ALA A 106 1.45 15.13 -8.82
CA ALA A 106 2.73 15.07 -8.10
C ALA A 106 3.90 15.61 -8.95
N TYR A 107 3.94 15.30 -10.25
CA TYR A 107 4.94 15.84 -11.18
C TYR A 107 4.80 17.36 -11.39
N GLU A 108 3.58 17.86 -11.52
CA GLU A 108 3.29 19.30 -11.65
C GLU A 108 3.63 20.06 -10.36
N ALA A 109 3.36 19.49 -9.18
CA ALA A 109 3.79 20.04 -7.90
C ALA A 109 5.32 20.11 -7.79
N LYS A 110 6.02 19.01 -8.13
CA LYS A 110 7.48 18.93 -8.13
C LYS A 110 8.13 19.96 -9.06
N LYS A 111 7.54 20.20 -10.24
CA LYS A 111 8.02 21.23 -11.18
C LYS A 111 7.93 22.64 -10.57
N LYS A 112 6.85 22.95 -9.85
CA LYS A 112 6.67 24.26 -9.21
C LYS A 112 7.66 24.49 -8.08
N GLU A 113 7.94 23.45 -7.28
CA GLU A 113 8.85 23.55 -6.14
C GLU A 113 10.31 23.72 -6.57
N ILE A 114 10.76 23.00 -7.61
CA ILE A 114 12.10 23.18 -8.20
C ILE A 114 12.24 24.58 -8.83
N GLN A 115 11.18 25.10 -9.47
CA GLN A 115 11.19 26.48 -9.96
C GLN A 115 11.31 27.48 -8.82
N ALA A 116 10.59 27.29 -7.72
CA ALA A 116 10.67 28.18 -6.56
C ALA A 116 12.05 28.15 -5.89
N SER A 117 12.68 26.98 -5.75
CA SER A 117 14.02 26.86 -5.16
C SER A 117 15.09 27.49 -6.04
N THR A 118 14.99 27.33 -7.37
CA THR A 118 15.96 27.92 -8.31
C THR A 118 15.87 29.45 -8.32
N LEU A 119 14.65 30.00 -8.23
CA LEU A 119 14.43 31.44 -8.16
C LEU A 119 14.97 32.05 -6.86
N LEU A 120 14.82 31.34 -5.73
CA LEU A 120 15.39 31.78 -4.44
C LEU A 120 16.92 31.75 -4.45
N ASP A 121 17.54 30.73 -5.05
CA ASP A 121 19.00 30.66 -5.16
C ASP A 121 19.57 31.79 -6.03
N ASP A 122 18.89 32.16 -7.12
CA ASP A 122 19.31 33.27 -7.99
C ASP A 122 19.15 34.64 -7.29
N GLU A 123 18.06 34.87 -6.55
CA GLU A 123 17.90 36.08 -5.73
C GLU A 123 18.99 36.21 -4.64
N THR A 124 19.33 35.08 -4.01
CA THR A 124 20.34 35.04 -2.96
C THR A 124 21.73 35.29 -3.52
N ARG A 125 22.03 34.80 -4.73
CA ARG A 125 23.29 35.07 -5.45
C ARG A 125 23.42 36.52 -5.88
N LEU A 126 22.34 37.14 -6.36
CA LEU A 126 22.33 38.55 -6.75
C LEU A 126 22.58 39.48 -5.55
N ASN A 127 22.03 39.16 -4.37
CA ASN A 127 22.25 39.94 -3.16
C ASN A 127 23.65 39.80 -2.55
N GLN A 128 24.43 38.76 -2.92
CA GLN A 128 25.82 38.62 -2.48
C GLN A 128 26.84 39.29 -3.42
N MET A 129 26.41 39.76 -4.59
CA MET A 129 27.27 40.43 -5.58
C MET A 129 27.16 41.97 -5.54
N ASN A 130 26.24 42.52 -4.75
CA ASN A 130 26.11 43.95 -4.46
C ASN A 130 26.64 44.27 -3.06
#